data_AF-A0A511FKT8-F1
#
_entry.id   AF-A0A511FKT8-F1
#
_cell.length_a   1.000
_cell.length_b   1.000
_cell.length_c   1.000
_cell.angle_alpha   90.00
_cell.angle_beta   90.00
_cell.angle_gamma   90.00
#
_symmetry.space_group_name_H-M   'P 1'
#
loop_
_entity.id
_entity.type
_entity.pdbx_description
1 polymer ?
#
loop_
_entity_poly.entity_id
_entity_poly.type
_entity_poly.pdbx_seq_one_letter_code
_entity_poly.pdbx_strand_id
1 'polypeptide(L)'
;MTPNVLNRMRRRESMTDEDRTEKSFNLVADSFLSEMTREINKPHPTIKAKDLDMEKIRHDIFNTVNPATEKLNAFKKQRAELEQSINEQRMERMKKWQEMAVPGEVPVPPELVEAMKKVSAQILECCRFIADNILHAFGLVGSVSPYRPMLTDDQIRELEIDYEQNELMQVINSDGSLRDNLETAIVMCNERRKNELSEWENRPEALDARDCVRKFKAIMSSDKSDSFKKKVSTIDRNQLKDMLDKIDVAPDGNIIQKQKSSKDMTM
;
A
#
# COMPACT_ATOMS: atom_id res chain seq x y z
N MET A 1 18.54 -63.98 4.69
CA MET A 1 17.81 -62.76 4.29
C MET A 1 17.30 -62.07 5.54
N THR A 2 17.56 -60.76 5.69
CA THR A 2 17.14 -60.01 6.88
C THR A 2 15.62 -59.77 6.87
N PRO A 3 14.93 -59.83 8.02
CA PRO A 3 13.48 -59.66 8.11
C PRO A 3 12.95 -58.35 7.50
N ASN A 4 13.80 -57.32 7.46
CA ASN A 4 13.49 -56.01 6.87
C ASN A 4 13.36 -56.02 5.34
N VAL A 5 14.01 -56.95 4.63
CA VAL A 5 13.91 -57.06 3.17
C VAL A 5 12.59 -57.75 2.79
N LEU A 6 12.20 -58.79 3.53
CA LEU A 6 10.91 -59.48 3.37
C LEU A 6 9.72 -58.57 3.72
N ASN A 7 9.83 -57.71 4.74
CA ASN A 7 8.80 -56.73 5.07
C ASN A 7 8.70 -55.59 4.04
N ARG A 8 9.81 -55.20 3.39
CA ARG A 8 9.78 -54.24 2.26
C ARG A 8 9.24 -54.86 0.96
N MET A 9 9.54 -56.14 0.70
CA MET A 9 9.01 -56.87 -0.46
C MET A 9 7.51 -57.16 -0.31
N ARG A 10 7.04 -57.61 0.85
CA ARG A 10 5.60 -57.83 1.11
C ARG A 10 4.76 -56.55 1.03
N ARG A 11 5.30 -55.39 1.43
CA ARG A 11 4.59 -54.10 1.28
C ARG A 11 4.46 -53.62 -0.17
N ARG A 12 5.27 -54.14 -1.10
CA ARG A 12 5.17 -53.85 -2.55
C ARG A 12 4.20 -54.79 -3.28
N GLU A 13 4.01 -56.00 -2.76
CA GLU A 13 3.17 -57.06 -3.36
C GLU A 13 1.69 -56.94 -2.99
N SER A 14 1.31 -56.09 -2.03
CA SER A 14 -0.08 -55.96 -1.55
C SER A 14 -0.79 -54.65 -1.94
N MET A 15 -0.21 -53.81 -2.77
CA MET A 15 -0.87 -52.58 -3.23
C MET A 15 -1.67 -52.87 -4.50
N THR A 16 -2.96 -52.57 -4.47
CA THR A 16 -3.80 -52.59 -5.66
C THR A 16 -3.35 -51.51 -6.65
N ASP A 17 -3.70 -51.64 -7.92
CA ASP A 17 -3.41 -50.60 -8.92
C ASP A 17 -4.13 -49.28 -8.57
N GLU A 18 -5.26 -49.36 -7.86
CA GLU A 18 -5.96 -48.21 -7.27
C GLU A 18 -5.12 -47.54 -6.19
N ASP A 19 -4.52 -48.30 -5.26
CA ASP A 19 -3.63 -47.76 -4.23
C ASP A 19 -2.38 -47.10 -4.83
N ARG A 20 -1.86 -47.66 -5.94
CA ARG A 20 -0.71 -47.07 -6.65
C ARG A 20 -1.09 -45.76 -7.33
N THR A 21 -2.25 -45.73 -7.98
CA THR A 21 -2.79 -44.54 -8.63
C THR A 21 -3.03 -43.43 -7.61
N GLU A 22 -3.65 -43.76 -6.47
CA GLU A 22 -3.96 -42.80 -5.40
C GLU A 22 -2.68 -42.23 -4.78
N LYS A 23 -1.65 -43.06 -4.51
CA LYS A 23 -0.37 -42.56 -3.99
C LYS A 23 0.36 -41.65 -4.98
N SER A 24 0.42 -42.02 -6.25
CA SER A 24 1.06 -41.20 -7.29
C SER A 24 0.31 -39.89 -7.48
N PHE A 25 -1.03 -39.94 -7.50
CA PHE A 25 -1.87 -38.75 -7.55
C PHE A 25 -1.58 -37.82 -6.36
N ASN A 26 -1.61 -38.34 -5.12
CA ASN A 26 -1.38 -37.53 -3.93
C ASN A 26 0.00 -36.85 -3.95
N LEU A 27 1.05 -37.55 -4.40
CA LEU A 27 2.38 -36.94 -4.53
C LEU A 27 2.40 -35.75 -5.50
N VAL A 28 1.76 -35.88 -6.67
CA VAL A 28 1.70 -34.81 -7.66
C VAL A 28 0.79 -33.67 -7.17
N ALA A 29 -0.38 -34.02 -6.63
CA ALA A 29 -1.37 -33.07 -6.11
C ALA A 29 -0.82 -32.25 -4.93
N ASP A 30 -0.18 -32.89 -3.95
CA ASP A 30 0.38 -32.21 -2.78
C ASP A 30 1.51 -31.26 -3.18
N SER A 31 2.39 -31.70 -4.08
CA SER A 31 3.48 -30.87 -4.63
C SER A 31 2.93 -29.65 -5.38
N PHE A 32 1.93 -29.86 -6.23
CA PHE A 32 1.26 -28.79 -6.98
C PHE A 32 0.54 -27.79 -6.05
N LEU A 33 -0.29 -28.29 -5.13
CA LEU A 33 -1.03 -27.44 -4.19
C LEU A 33 -0.09 -26.68 -3.27
N SER A 34 0.98 -27.29 -2.78
CA SER A 34 1.99 -26.62 -1.97
C SER A 34 2.63 -25.44 -2.71
N GLU A 35 2.97 -25.61 -3.99
CA GLU A 35 3.52 -24.54 -4.81
C GLU A 35 2.50 -23.42 -5.06
N MET A 36 1.27 -23.77 -5.44
CA MET A 36 0.22 -22.76 -5.66
C MET A 36 -0.06 -21.98 -4.37
N THR A 37 -0.15 -22.67 -3.22
CA THR A 37 -0.30 -22.03 -1.91
C THR A 37 0.89 -21.12 -1.58
N ARG A 38 2.11 -21.51 -1.92
CA ARG A 38 3.31 -20.67 -1.73
C ARG A 38 3.25 -19.42 -2.60
N GLU A 39 2.76 -19.52 -3.83
CA GLU A 39 2.59 -18.35 -4.69
C GLU A 39 1.47 -17.46 -4.13
N ILE A 40 0.29 -18.00 -3.81
CA ILE A 40 -0.83 -17.22 -3.26
C ILE A 40 -0.43 -16.44 -1.99
N ASN A 41 0.27 -17.11 -1.07
CA ASN A 41 0.63 -16.56 0.24
C ASN A 41 2.03 -15.94 0.27
N LYS A 42 2.61 -15.63 -0.90
CA LYS A 42 3.93 -15.02 -0.97
C LYS A 42 3.92 -13.67 -0.25
N PRO A 43 4.77 -13.45 0.77
CA PRO A 43 4.79 -12.19 1.49
C PRO A 43 5.23 -11.04 0.59
N HIS A 44 4.76 -9.82 0.89
CA HIS A 44 5.23 -8.62 0.20
C HIS A 44 6.74 -8.46 0.42
N PRO A 45 7.52 -8.09 -0.62
CA PRO A 45 8.98 -8.00 -0.50
C PRO A 45 9.46 -6.93 0.50
N THR A 46 8.75 -5.80 0.56
CA THR A 46 9.14 -4.63 1.37
C THR A 46 8.22 -4.31 2.56
N ILE A 47 6.93 -4.69 2.52
CA ILE A 47 5.95 -4.36 3.56
C ILE A 47 5.87 -5.51 4.57
N LYS A 48 6.14 -5.22 5.83
CA LYS A 48 6.03 -6.19 6.93
C LYS A 48 4.76 -5.93 7.72
N ALA A 49 4.22 -6.98 8.34
CA ALA A 49 3.00 -6.86 9.16
C ALA A 49 3.11 -5.80 10.28
N LYS A 50 4.31 -5.65 10.87
CA LYS A 50 4.58 -4.63 11.89
C LYS A 50 4.51 -3.19 11.38
N ASP A 51 4.60 -2.98 10.06
CA ASP A 51 4.55 -1.66 9.43
C ASP A 51 3.09 -1.18 9.27
N LEU A 52 2.10 -2.02 9.62
CA LEU A 52 0.68 -1.71 9.69
C LEU A 52 0.15 -1.59 11.12
N ASP A 53 1.03 -1.66 12.13
CA ASP A 53 0.67 -1.56 13.53
C ASP A 53 0.36 -0.10 13.90
N MET A 54 -0.90 0.27 13.73
CA MET A 54 -1.38 1.63 13.95
C MET A 54 -1.22 2.12 15.39
N GLU A 55 -1.28 1.24 16.38
CA GLU A 55 -1.08 1.63 17.78
C GLU A 55 0.37 2.03 18.02
N LYS A 56 1.30 1.20 17.54
CA LYS A 56 2.72 1.53 17.61
C LYS A 56 3.05 2.79 16.82
N ILE A 57 2.53 2.95 15.60
CA ILE A 57 2.80 4.13 14.76
C ILE A 57 2.30 5.40 15.43
N ARG A 58 1.08 5.40 15.98
CA ARG A 58 0.55 6.55 16.74
C ARG A 58 1.41 6.83 17.97
N HIS A 59 1.86 5.79 18.68
CA HIS A 59 2.75 5.95 19.81
C HIS A 59 4.06 6.64 19.38
N ASP A 60 4.69 6.16 18.31
CA ASP A 60 5.96 6.68 17.82
C ASP A 60 5.83 8.16 17.39
N ILE A 61 4.70 8.55 16.78
CA ILE A 61 4.46 9.93 16.29
C ILE A 61 4.02 10.88 17.41
N PHE A 62 3.15 10.46 18.33
CA PHE A 62 2.54 11.35 19.35
C PHE A 62 3.22 11.33 20.72
N ASN A 63 3.94 10.26 21.09
CA ASN A 63 4.54 10.15 22.43
C ASN A 63 6.00 10.59 22.48
N THR A 64 6.64 10.85 21.35
CA THR A 64 7.91 11.58 21.31
C THR A 64 7.63 13.08 21.24
N VAL A 65 8.24 13.86 22.13
CA VAL A 65 8.21 15.33 22.03
C VAL A 65 8.76 15.68 20.66
N ASN A 66 7.90 16.19 19.77
CA ASN A 66 8.28 16.59 18.41
C ASN A 66 8.45 18.12 18.39
N PRO A 67 9.69 18.64 18.39
CA PRO A 67 9.93 20.08 18.45
C PRO A 67 9.36 20.84 17.24
N ALA A 68 9.18 20.17 16.09
CA ALA A 68 8.56 20.80 14.93
C ALA A 68 7.06 21.04 15.13
N THR A 69 6.37 20.17 15.86
CA THR A 69 4.95 20.34 16.23
C THR A 69 4.76 21.57 17.12
N GLU A 70 5.63 21.76 18.10
CA GLU A 70 5.60 22.94 18.97
C GLU A 70 5.87 24.23 18.18
N LYS A 71 6.90 24.21 17.32
CA LYS A 71 7.23 25.35 16.45
C LYS A 71 6.11 25.66 15.45
N LEU A 72 5.47 24.64 14.87
CA LEU A 72 4.35 24.83 13.96
C LEU A 72 3.22 25.62 14.62
N ASN A 73 2.83 25.25 15.84
CA ASN A 73 1.80 25.99 16.59
C ASN A 73 2.23 27.43 16.88
N ALA A 74 3.50 27.64 17.25
CA ALA A 74 4.03 28.99 17.49
C ALA A 74 4.00 29.86 16.21
N PHE A 75 4.43 29.32 15.07
CA PHE A 75 4.42 30.04 13.80
C PHE A 75 3.00 30.28 13.27
N LYS A 76 2.07 29.34 13.43
CA LYS A 76 0.64 29.56 13.12
C LYS A 76 0.07 30.73 13.93
N LYS A 77 0.41 30.82 15.22
CA LYS A 77 0.02 31.96 16.06
C LYS A 77 0.64 33.28 15.58
N GLN A 78 1.94 33.31 15.30
CA GLN A 78 2.62 34.50 14.78
C GLN A 78 2.02 34.98 13.45
N ARG A 79 1.65 34.04 12.57
CA ARG A 79 0.98 34.36 11.30
C ARG A 79 -0.37 35.03 11.54
N ALA A 80 -1.19 34.51 12.45
CA ALA A 80 -2.47 35.11 12.79
C ALA A 80 -2.33 36.54 13.36
N GLU A 81 -1.32 36.76 14.22
CA GLU A 81 -1.01 38.10 14.77
C GLU A 81 -0.59 39.08 13.67
N LEU A 82 0.24 38.65 12.71
CA LEU A 82 0.64 39.46 11.57
C LEU A 82 -0.53 39.77 10.63
N GLU A 83 -1.38 38.79 10.33
CA GLU A 83 -2.60 38.96 9.52
C GLU A 83 -3.54 40.00 10.17
N GLN A 84 -3.73 39.93 11.48
CA GLN A 84 -4.50 40.91 12.24
C GLN A 84 -3.89 42.31 12.11
N SER A 85 -2.58 42.45 12.32
CA SER A 85 -1.88 43.74 12.20
C SER A 85 -2.01 44.35 10.80
N ILE A 86 -1.87 43.53 9.75
CA ILE A 86 -2.07 43.96 8.35
C ILE A 86 -3.50 44.49 8.16
N ASN A 87 -4.50 43.78 8.70
CA ASN A 87 -5.90 44.17 8.59
C ASN A 87 -6.20 45.48 9.33
N GLU A 88 -5.70 45.62 10.57
CA GLU A 88 -5.82 46.85 11.37
C GLU A 88 -5.21 48.06 10.65
N GLN A 89 -3.99 47.91 10.11
CA GLN A 89 -3.36 48.98 9.34
C GLN A 89 -4.11 49.31 8.04
N ARG A 90 -4.73 48.32 7.39
CA ARG A 90 -5.60 48.57 6.22
C ARG A 90 -6.83 49.38 6.62
N MET A 91 -7.48 49.01 7.72
CA MET A 91 -8.65 49.72 8.26
C MET A 91 -8.32 51.16 8.66
N GLU A 92 -7.23 51.38 9.39
CA GLU A 92 -6.82 52.72 9.82
C GLU A 92 -6.47 53.62 8.62
N ARG A 93 -5.80 53.05 7.61
CA ARG A 93 -5.48 53.79 6.38
C ARG A 93 -6.74 54.06 5.55
N MET A 94 -7.67 53.11 5.43
CA MET A 94 -8.98 53.35 4.81
C MET A 94 -9.76 54.46 5.53
N LYS A 95 -9.71 54.51 6.87
CA LYS A 95 -10.34 55.59 7.65
C LYS A 95 -9.72 56.97 7.33
N LYS A 96 -8.38 57.07 7.36
CA LYS A 96 -7.66 58.30 6.96
C LYS A 96 -7.94 58.69 5.50
N TRP A 97 -8.17 57.70 4.63
CA TRP A 97 -8.49 57.91 3.22
C TRP A 97 -9.92 58.40 2.98
N GLN A 98 -10.90 57.86 3.71
CA GLN A 98 -12.28 58.38 3.72
C GLN A 98 -12.31 59.84 4.17
N GLU A 99 -11.42 60.22 5.10
CA GLU A 99 -11.26 61.60 5.56
C GLU A 99 -10.58 62.52 4.52
N MET A 100 -9.81 61.97 3.56
CA MET A 100 -9.05 62.74 2.55
C MET A 100 -9.65 62.74 1.13
N ALA A 101 -10.67 61.91 0.84
CA ALA A 101 -11.42 61.86 -0.43
C ALA A 101 -10.58 61.65 -1.73
N VAL A 102 -9.49 60.88 -1.67
CA VAL A 102 -8.66 60.52 -2.84
C VAL A 102 -8.80 59.02 -3.16
N PRO A 103 -9.05 58.60 -4.42
CA PRO A 103 -9.20 57.19 -4.80
C PRO A 103 -7.86 56.45 -4.99
N GLY A 104 -7.79 55.17 -4.61
CA GLY A 104 -6.63 54.27 -4.83
C GLY A 104 -6.62 52.99 -3.95
N GLU A 105 -5.55 52.21 -4.01
CA GLU A 105 -5.27 51.10 -3.06
C GLU A 105 -4.12 51.48 -2.13
N VAL A 106 -4.22 51.11 -0.85
CA VAL A 106 -3.17 51.36 0.15
C VAL A 106 -2.16 50.19 0.13
N PRO A 107 -0.90 50.39 -0.29
CA PRO A 107 0.08 49.31 -0.33
C PRO A 107 0.45 48.82 1.08
N VAL A 108 0.58 47.51 1.27
CA VAL A 108 1.08 46.93 2.53
C VAL A 108 2.58 47.26 2.68
N PRO A 109 3.06 47.64 3.89
CA PRO A 109 4.49 47.85 4.11
C PRO A 109 5.31 46.63 3.65
N PRO A 110 6.39 46.82 2.86
CA PRO A 110 7.16 45.71 2.30
C PRO A 110 7.79 44.83 3.39
N GLU A 111 8.15 45.40 4.53
CA GLU A 111 8.70 44.69 5.70
C GLU A 111 7.70 43.66 6.27
N LEU A 112 6.40 43.99 6.29
CA LEU A 112 5.36 43.06 6.76
C LEU A 112 5.12 41.93 5.75
N VAL A 113 5.22 42.23 4.45
CA VAL A 113 5.13 41.22 3.39
C VAL A 113 6.28 40.23 3.50
N GLU A 114 7.50 40.73 3.72
CA GLU A 114 8.68 39.88 3.89
C GLU A 114 8.59 39.03 5.17
N ALA A 115 8.14 39.62 6.29
CA ALA A 115 7.93 38.88 7.54
C ALA A 115 6.88 37.77 7.37
N MET A 116 5.75 38.06 6.71
CA MET A 116 4.71 37.07 6.45
C MET A 116 5.21 35.94 5.55
N LYS A 117 5.99 36.27 4.49
CA LYS A 117 6.63 35.27 3.63
C LYS A 117 7.54 34.34 4.43
N LYS A 118 8.38 34.89 5.32
CA LYS A 118 9.29 34.10 6.18
C LYS A 118 8.52 33.18 7.14
N VAL A 119 7.46 33.67 7.78
CA VAL A 119 6.62 32.85 8.68
C VAL A 119 5.93 31.74 7.90
N SER A 120 5.37 32.02 6.72
CA SER A 120 4.75 31.01 5.87
C SER A 120 5.75 29.92 5.47
N ALA A 121 6.97 30.28 5.08
CA ALA A 121 7.99 29.30 4.75
C ALA A 121 8.39 28.41 5.95
N GLN A 122 8.46 28.97 7.17
CA GLN A 122 8.74 28.21 8.39
C GLN A 122 7.61 27.24 8.75
N ILE A 123 6.36 27.63 8.50
CA ILE A 123 5.21 26.72 8.63
C ILE A 123 5.38 25.54 7.67
N LEU A 124 5.71 25.80 6.40
CA LEU A 124 5.91 24.73 5.40
C LEU A 124 7.06 23.80 5.77
N GLU A 125 8.19 24.32 6.26
CA GLU A 125 9.31 23.50 6.73
C GLU A 125 8.92 22.59 7.90
N CYS A 126 8.13 23.09 8.85
CA CYS A 126 7.57 22.26 9.92
C CYS A 126 6.66 21.16 9.36
N CYS A 127 5.74 21.50 8.45
CA CYS A 127 4.85 20.53 7.82
C CYS A 127 5.61 19.44 7.05
N ARG A 128 6.62 19.82 6.27
CA ARG A 128 7.50 18.91 5.55
C ARG A 128 8.22 17.95 6.51
N PHE A 129 8.85 18.49 7.55
CA PHE A 129 9.55 17.67 8.53
C PHE A 129 8.62 16.67 9.23
N ILE A 130 7.42 17.11 9.61
CA ILE A 130 6.43 16.24 10.22
C ILE A 130 5.98 15.15 9.23
N ALA A 131 5.68 15.52 7.98
CA ALA A 131 5.30 14.56 6.94
C ALA A 131 6.39 13.50 6.72
N ASP A 132 7.66 13.90 6.64
CA ASP A 132 8.81 12.98 6.51
C ASP A 132 8.88 11.99 7.69
N ASN A 133 8.65 12.46 8.92
CA ASN A 133 8.63 11.59 10.10
C ASN A 133 7.48 10.58 10.05
N ILE A 134 6.28 11.01 9.63
CA ILE A 134 5.14 10.10 9.44
C ILE A 134 5.49 9.06 8.38
N LEU A 135 5.96 9.48 7.21
CA LEU A 135 6.34 8.58 6.12
C LEU A 135 7.43 7.60 6.57
N HIS A 136 8.42 8.04 7.35
CA HIS A 136 9.44 7.16 7.89
C HIS A 136 8.85 6.16 8.89
N ALA A 137 7.94 6.57 9.77
CA ALA A 137 7.30 5.65 10.72
C ALA A 137 6.55 4.52 10.01
N PHE A 138 5.96 4.80 8.83
CA PHE A 138 5.34 3.81 7.95
C PHE A 138 6.34 3.04 7.05
N GLY A 139 7.64 3.34 7.13
CA GLY A 139 8.69 2.76 6.29
C GLY A 139 8.53 3.09 4.80
N LEU A 140 7.87 4.20 4.48
CA LEU A 140 7.67 4.69 3.12
C LEU A 140 8.87 5.48 2.60
N VAL A 141 9.67 6.02 3.52
CA VAL A 141 10.97 6.65 3.22
C VAL A 141 12.06 6.06 4.12
N GLY A 142 13.29 6.00 3.60
CA GLY A 142 14.42 5.39 4.30
C GLY A 142 15.08 6.28 5.36
N SER A 143 14.85 7.59 5.30
CA SER A 143 15.44 8.58 6.21
C SER A 143 14.58 9.83 6.30
N VAL A 144 14.58 10.47 7.47
CA VAL A 144 13.97 11.78 7.69
C VAL A 144 14.97 12.86 7.34
N SER A 145 14.57 13.83 6.52
CA SER A 145 15.39 15.00 6.25
C SER A 145 15.46 15.90 7.49
N PRO A 146 16.61 16.49 7.83
CA PRO A 146 16.73 17.31 9.03
C PRO A 146 15.85 18.57 8.96
N TYR A 147 15.35 19.02 10.12
CA TYR A 147 14.63 20.28 10.24
C TYR A 147 15.56 21.48 10.02
N ARG A 148 15.16 22.41 9.14
CA ARG A 148 15.93 23.61 8.79
C ARG A 148 15.40 24.85 9.54
N PRO A 149 16.08 25.33 10.60
CA PRO A 149 15.59 26.49 11.36
C PRO A 149 15.73 27.82 10.60
N MET A 150 16.59 27.87 9.59
CA MET A 150 16.77 29.03 8.71
C MET A 150 16.69 28.55 7.27
N LEU A 151 15.97 29.32 6.45
CA LEU A 151 15.71 29.00 5.06
C LEU A 151 16.34 30.05 4.16
N THR A 152 17.05 29.62 3.13
CA THR A 152 17.48 30.49 2.03
C THR A 152 16.33 30.72 1.04
N ASP A 153 16.44 31.72 0.18
CA ASP A 153 15.39 32.01 -0.81
C ASP A 153 15.13 30.84 -1.78
N ASP A 154 16.15 30.04 -2.08
CA ASP A 154 16.01 28.85 -2.91
C ASP A 154 15.25 27.73 -2.16
N GLN A 155 15.51 27.57 -0.86
CA GLN A 155 14.81 26.60 -0.02
C GLN A 155 13.35 26.98 0.21
N ILE A 156 13.06 28.28 0.27
CA ILE A 156 11.67 28.76 0.35
C ILE A 156 10.90 28.36 -0.91
N ARG A 157 11.49 28.58 -2.10
CA ARG A 157 10.88 28.19 -3.38
C ARG A 157 10.70 26.68 -3.51
N GLU A 158 11.68 25.90 -3.07
CA GLU A 158 11.59 24.44 -3.00
C GLU A 158 10.41 24.00 -2.12
N LEU A 159 10.26 24.57 -0.93
CA LEU A 159 9.17 24.25 -0.01
C LEU A 159 7.77 24.60 -0.56
N GLU A 160 7.65 25.69 -1.30
CA GLU A 160 6.40 26.08 -1.96
C GLU A 160 5.99 25.01 -2.99
N ILE A 161 6.94 24.55 -3.82
CA ILE A 161 6.72 23.48 -4.80
C ILE A 161 6.36 22.16 -4.11
N ASP A 162 7.12 21.79 -3.07
CA ASP A 162 6.86 20.56 -2.30
C ASP A 162 5.47 20.58 -1.68
N TYR A 163 5.05 21.71 -1.11
CA TYR A 163 3.74 21.86 -0.51
C TYR A 163 2.60 21.64 -1.52
N GLU A 164 2.71 22.21 -2.72
CA GLU A 164 1.71 22.04 -3.78
C GLU A 164 1.57 20.58 -4.22
N GLN A 165 2.66 19.81 -4.15
CA GLN A 165 2.72 18.42 -4.60
C GLN A 165 2.47 17.40 -3.47
N ASN A 166 2.62 17.80 -2.21
CA ASN A 166 2.56 16.90 -1.06
C ASN A 166 1.24 17.08 -0.27
N GLU A 167 0.31 16.17 -0.52
CA GLU A 167 -1.00 16.15 0.14
C GLU A 167 -0.89 16.06 1.67
N LEU A 168 0.11 15.35 2.20
CA LEU A 168 0.30 15.24 3.66
C LEU A 168 0.66 16.61 4.25
N MET A 169 1.53 17.38 3.58
CA MET A 169 1.87 18.73 4.04
C MET A 169 0.64 19.64 4.04
N GLN A 170 -0.23 19.54 3.03
CA GLN A 170 -1.49 20.29 2.96
C GLN A 170 -2.43 19.93 4.11
N VAL A 171 -2.59 18.64 4.40
CA VAL A 171 -3.40 18.16 5.53
C VAL A 171 -2.86 18.68 6.86
N ILE A 172 -1.55 18.58 7.10
CA ILE A 172 -0.91 19.07 8.33
C ILE A 172 -1.08 20.60 8.48
N ASN A 173 -0.90 21.33 7.38
CA ASN A 173 -1.00 22.79 7.36
C ASN A 173 -2.44 23.29 7.54
N SER A 174 -3.45 22.45 7.25
CA SER A 174 -4.86 22.86 7.28
C SER A 174 -5.30 23.48 8.60
N ASP A 175 -6.36 24.28 8.54
CA ASP A 175 -6.97 24.89 9.71
C ASP A 175 -7.66 23.82 10.56
N GLY A 176 -7.49 23.88 11.88
CA GLY A 176 -8.08 22.91 12.80
C GLY A 176 -7.13 22.41 13.88
N SER A 177 -7.55 21.35 14.56
CA SER A 177 -6.74 20.65 15.56
C SER A 177 -5.55 19.99 14.89
N LEU A 178 -4.33 20.41 15.27
CA LEU A 178 -3.10 19.78 14.75
C LEU A 178 -3.11 18.27 15.00
N ARG A 179 -3.61 17.83 16.16
CA ARG A 179 -3.70 16.40 16.47
C ARG A 179 -4.58 15.65 15.46
N ASP A 180 -5.71 16.22 15.07
CA ASP A 180 -6.65 15.59 14.15
C ASP A 180 -6.06 15.56 12.74
N ASN A 181 -5.40 16.64 12.32
CA ASN A 181 -4.68 16.70 11.05
C ASN A 181 -3.59 15.63 10.96
N LEU A 182 -2.83 15.43 12.05
CA LEU A 182 -1.82 14.38 12.12
C LEU A 182 -2.45 12.99 12.05
N GLU A 183 -3.58 12.76 12.74
CA GLU A 183 -4.29 11.47 12.65
C GLU A 183 -4.79 11.22 11.22
N THR A 184 -5.31 12.23 10.52
CA THR A 184 -5.71 12.11 9.11
C THR A 184 -4.52 11.71 8.24
N ALA A 185 -3.38 12.38 8.38
CA ALA A 185 -2.16 12.07 7.64
C ALA A 185 -1.68 10.61 7.90
N ILE A 186 -1.75 10.15 9.15
CA ILE A 186 -1.42 8.77 9.54
C ILE A 186 -2.36 7.78 8.86
N VAL A 187 -3.67 8.01 8.91
CA VAL A 187 -4.67 7.13 8.28
C VAL A 187 -4.44 7.05 6.77
N MET A 188 -4.17 8.18 6.10
CA MET A 188 -3.87 8.20 4.67
C MET A 188 -2.64 7.34 4.31
N CYS A 189 -1.56 7.44 5.09
CA CYS A 189 -0.37 6.63 4.89
C CYS A 189 -0.66 5.13 5.08
N ASN A 190 -1.47 4.78 6.08
CA ASN A 190 -1.85 3.40 6.35
C ASN A 190 -2.72 2.82 5.22
N GLU A 191 -3.72 3.56 4.76
CA GLU A 191 -4.57 3.11 3.65
C GLU A 191 -3.77 2.95 2.36
N ARG A 192 -2.81 3.85 2.08
CA ARG A 192 -1.88 3.67 0.96
C ARG A 192 -1.11 2.35 1.05
N ARG A 193 -0.59 2.02 2.24
CA ARG A 193 0.10 0.74 2.47
C ARG A 193 -0.80 -0.48 2.31
N LYS A 194 -2.04 -0.41 2.79
CA LYS A 194 -3.02 -1.48 2.59
C LYS A 194 -3.34 -1.68 1.12
N ASN A 195 -3.43 -0.61 0.34
CA ASN A 195 -3.64 -0.69 -1.09
C ASN A 195 -2.45 -1.37 -1.79
N GLU A 196 -1.21 -0.99 -1.48
CA GLU A 196 -0.01 -1.66 -2.00
C GLU A 196 0.01 -3.17 -1.67
N LEU A 197 -0.38 -3.54 -0.46
CA LEU A 197 -0.53 -4.95 -0.07
C LEU A 197 -1.63 -5.67 -0.86
N SER A 198 -2.79 -5.03 -1.00
CA SER A 198 -3.91 -5.57 -1.75
C SER A 198 -3.55 -5.79 -3.23
N GLU A 199 -2.82 -4.85 -3.84
CA GLU A 199 -2.30 -4.99 -5.21
C GLU A 199 -1.33 -6.17 -5.30
N TRP A 200 -0.42 -6.33 -4.33
CA TRP A 200 0.50 -7.46 -4.28
C TRP A 200 -0.20 -8.81 -4.12
N GLU A 201 -1.23 -8.88 -3.27
CA GLU A 201 -2.07 -10.07 -3.09
C GLU A 201 -2.87 -10.41 -4.36
N ASN A 202 -3.11 -9.43 -5.24
CA ASN A 202 -3.85 -9.58 -6.49
C ASN A 202 -2.97 -9.51 -7.75
N ARG A 203 -1.66 -9.72 -7.59
CA ARG A 203 -0.75 -9.80 -8.74
C ARG A 203 -1.12 -10.98 -9.67
N PRO A 204 -0.79 -10.90 -10.97
CA PRO A 204 -1.18 -11.91 -11.96
C PRO A 204 -0.85 -13.33 -11.54
N GLU A 205 0.34 -13.56 -10.99
CA GLU A 205 0.79 -14.90 -10.59
C GLU A 205 -0.02 -15.48 -9.43
N ALA A 206 -0.46 -14.63 -8.50
CA ALA A 206 -1.31 -15.04 -7.39
C ALA A 206 -2.74 -15.33 -7.86
N LEU A 207 -3.27 -14.53 -8.79
CA LEU A 207 -4.58 -14.76 -9.41
C LEU A 207 -4.60 -16.08 -10.21
N ASP A 208 -3.57 -16.31 -11.01
CA ASP A 208 -3.40 -17.55 -11.77
C ASP A 208 -3.31 -18.76 -10.84
N ALA A 209 -2.56 -18.66 -9.74
CA ALA A 209 -2.45 -19.72 -8.74
C ALA A 209 -3.79 -19.98 -8.02
N ARG A 210 -4.54 -18.92 -7.67
CA ARG A 210 -5.90 -19.05 -7.09
C ARG A 210 -6.85 -19.74 -8.07
N ASP A 211 -6.81 -19.37 -9.34
CA ASP A 211 -7.63 -19.97 -10.38
C ASP A 211 -7.28 -21.45 -10.60
N CYS A 212 -5.99 -21.78 -10.64
CA CYS A 212 -5.50 -23.16 -10.69
C CYS A 212 -6.02 -24.01 -9.52
N VAL A 213 -5.94 -23.49 -8.29
CA VAL A 213 -6.47 -24.18 -7.09
C VAL A 213 -7.99 -24.32 -7.15
N ARG A 214 -8.69 -23.29 -7.62
CA ARG A 214 -10.15 -23.31 -7.80
C ARG A 214 -10.57 -24.40 -8.79
N LYS A 215 -9.91 -24.47 -9.94
CA LYS A 215 -10.15 -25.48 -10.98
C LYS A 215 -9.84 -26.89 -10.47
N PHE A 216 -8.71 -27.06 -9.79
CA PHE A 216 -8.35 -28.34 -9.19
C PHE A 216 -9.42 -28.81 -8.19
N LYS A 217 -9.85 -27.95 -7.27
CA LYS A 217 -10.90 -28.27 -6.29
C LYS A 217 -12.24 -28.61 -6.96
N ALA A 218 -12.64 -27.86 -7.99
CA ALA A 218 -13.87 -28.12 -8.73
C ALA A 218 -13.87 -29.51 -9.38
N ILE A 219 -12.75 -29.93 -9.98
CA ILE A 219 -12.59 -31.26 -10.58
C ILE A 219 -12.65 -32.35 -9.51
N MET A 220 -11.95 -32.15 -8.39
CA MET A 220 -11.93 -33.12 -7.30
C MET A 220 -13.30 -33.31 -6.63
N SER A 221 -14.16 -32.29 -6.65
CA SER A 221 -15.53 -32.36 -6.14
C SER A 221 -16.56 -32.83 -7.19
N SER A 222 -16.12 -33.18 -8.40
CA SER A 222 -17.00 -33.61 -9.49
C SER A 222 -16.99 -35.13 -9.70
N ASP A 223 -17.93 -35.61 -10.50
CA ASP A 223 -17.99 -36.97 -11.05
C ASP A 223 -16.76 -37.33 -11.92
N LYS A 224 -15.99 -36.32 -12.36
CA LYS A 224 -14.77 -36.51 -13.16
C LYS A 224 -13.52 -36.79 -12.33
N SER A 225 -13.60 -36.74 -10.99
CA SER A 225 -12.47 -36.86 -10.07
C SER A 225 -11.64 -38.13 -10.28
N ASP A 226 -12.25 -39.31 -10.39
CA ASP A 226 -11.52 -40.58 -10.59
C ASP A 226 -10.78 -40.64 -11.93
N SER A 227 -11.42 -40.13 -12.99
CA SER A 227 -10.79 -40.03 -14.31
C SER A 227 -9.63 -39.04 -14.32
N PHE A 228 -9.74 -37.97 -13.53
CA PHE A 228 -8.71 -36.97 -13.37
C PHE A 228 -7.53 -37.52 -12.56
N LYS A 229 -7.77 -38.19 -11.43
CA LYS A 229 -6.73 -38.84 -10.62
C LYS A 229 -5.87 -39.79 -11.45
N LYS A 230 -6.50 -40.63 -12.28
CA LYS A 230 -5.80 -41.53 -13.21
C LYS A 230 -4.88 -40.77 -14.17
N LYS A 231 -5.36 -39.68 -14.78
CA LYS A 231 -4.55 -38.85 -15.70
C LYS A 231 -3.42 -38.12 -14.98
N VAL A 232 -3.68 -37.55 -13.80
CA VAL A 232 -2.68 -36.82 -13.02
C VAL A 232 -1.57 -37.75 -12.52
N SER A 233 -1.89 -39.01 -12.22
CA SER A 233 -0.92 -40.01 -11.75
C SER A 233 0.20 -40.34 -12.76
N THR A 234 0.03 -39.96 -14.04
CA THR A 234 0.96 -40.27 -15.12
C THR A 234 1.69 -39.05 -15.70
N ILE A 235 1.37 -37.85 -15.23
CA ILE A 235 1.91 -36.59 -15.77
C ILE A 235 2.78 -35.89 -14.75
N ASP A 236 3.63 -34.99 -15.24
CA ASP A 236 4.39 -34.10 -14.38
C ASP A 236 3.56 -32.86 -13.93
N ARG A 237 4.14 -32.09 -13.03
CA ARG A 237 3.50 -30.91 -12.43
C ARG A 237 3.20 -29.79 -13.44
N ASN A 238 4.04 -29.58 -14.45
CA ASN A 238 3.83 -28.52 -15.43
C ASN A 238 2.69 -28.92 -16.39
N GLN A 239 2.63 -30.20 -16.75
CA GLN A 239 1.53 -30.76 -17.54
C GLN A 239 0.19 -30.69 -16.80
N LEU A 240 0.19 -30.83 -15.47
CA LEU A 240 -1.02 -30.62 -14.66
C LEU A 240 -1.53 -29.18 -14.77
N LYS A 241 -0.65 -28.18 -14.74
CA LYS A 241 -1.02 -26.77 -14.94
C LYS A 241 -1.64 -26.55 -16.32
N ASP A 242 -0.96 -27.00 -17.38
CA ASP A 242 -1.45 -26.89 -18.76
C ASP A 242 -2.81 -27.58 -18.98
N MET A 243 -3.07 -28.67 -18.24
CA MET A 243 -4.36 -29.33 -18.25
C MET A 243 -5.46 -28.49 -17.59
N LEU A 244 -5.16 -27.85 -16.45
CA LEU A 244 -6.10 -26.96 -15.76
C LEU A 244 -6.41 -25.70 -16.59
N ASP A 245 -5.46 -25.17 -17.36
CA ASP A 245 -5.69 -24.00 -18.22
C ASP A 245 -6.71 -24.23 -19.34
N LYS A 246 -6.95 -25.50 -19.70
CA LYS A 246 -7.96 -25.91 -20.70
C LYS A 246 -9.36 -26.07 -20.12
N ILE A 247 -9.50 -25.93 -18.81
CA ILE A 247 -10.74 -26.13 -18.07
C ILE A 247 -11.23 -24.76 -17.63
N ASP A 248 -12.48 -24.43 -17.93
CA ASP A 248 -13.15 -23.28 -17.34
C ASP A 248 -14.09 -23.76 -16.23
N VAL A 249 -14.24 -22.96 -15.20
CA VAL A 249 -15.16 -23.25 -14.08
C VAL A 249 -16.07 -22.04 -13.92
N ALA A 250 -17.37 -22.28 -13.99
CA ALA A 250 -18.40 -21.28 -13.78
C ALA A 250 -18.36 -20.73 -12.34
N PRO A 251 -18.97 -19.56 -12.08
CA PRO A 251 -19.04 -18.99 -10.73
C PRO A 251 -19.73 -19.89 -9.69
N ASP A 252 -20.62 -20.78 -10.14
CA ASP A 252 -21.32 -21.78 -9.33
C ASP A 252 -20.49 -23.05 -9.05
N GLY A 253 -19.25 -23.12 -9.56
CA GLY A 253 -18.34 -24.25 -9.38
C GLY A 253 -18.47 -25.35 -10.43
N ASN A 254 -19.38 -25.21 -11.41
CA ASN A 254 -19.55 -26.20 -12.47
C ASN A 254 -18.44 -26.12 -13.53
N ILE A 255 -17.95 -27.28 -13.99
CA ILE A 255 -16.88 -27.37 -14.99
C ILE A 255 -17.45 -27.14 -16.39
N ILE A 256 -17.05 -26.02 -17.01
CA ILE A 256 -17.31 -25.70 -18.41
C ILE A 256 -16.10 -26.14 -19.24
N GLN A 257 -16.28 -27.09 -20.15
CA GLN A 257 -15.21 -27.43 -21.09
C GLN A 257 -15.09 -26.32 -22.14
N LYS A 258 -13.88 -25.79 -22.38
CA LYS A 258 -13.63 -25.00 -23.59
C LYS A 258 -13.93 -25.88 -24.80
N GLN A 259 -14.89 -25.46 -25.62
CA GLN A 259 -14.99 -25.97 -26.98
C GLN A 259 -13.66 -25.71 -27.69
N LYS A 260 -13.21 -26.70 -28.46
CA LYS A 260 -11.96 -26.70 -29.24
C LYS A 260 -11.71 -25.31 -29.85
N SER A 261 -10.51 -24.78 -29.65
CA SER A 261 -10.02 -23.64 -30.43
C SER A 261 -10.15 -23.96 -31.92
N SER A 262 -10.98 -23.20 -32.64
CA SER A 262 -11.25 -23.32 -34.08
C SER A 262 -10.05 -22.93 -34.97
N LYS A 263 -8.82 -23.36 -34.63
CA LYS A 263 -7.62 -23.07 -35.42
C LYS A 263 -7.10 -24.23 -36.28
N ASP A 264 -7.87 -25.31 -36.40
CA ASP A 264 -7.54 -26.45 -37.29
C ASP A 264 -8.54 -26.63 -38.46
N MET A 265 -9.30 -25.60 -38.83
CA MET A 265 -10.09 -25.62 -40.08
C MET A 265 -9.69 -24.45 -40.98
N THR A 266 -8.48 -24.54 -41.52
CA THR A 266 -8.12 -23.96 -42.83
C THR A 266 -6.82 -24.60 -43.32
N MET A 267 -6.94 -25.81 -43.87
CA MET A 267 -6.23 -26.19 -45.10
C MET A 267 -7.27 -26.53 -46.14
#